data_AF-A0A2V9MTF6-F1
#
_entry.id   AF-A0A2V9MTF6-F1
#
_cell.length_a   1.000
_cell.length_b   1.000
_cell.length_c   1.000
_cell.angle_alpha   90.00
_cell.angle_beta   90.00
_cell.angle_gamma   90.00
#
_symmetry.space_group_name_H-M   'P 1'
#
loop_
_entity.id
_entity.type
_entity.pdbx_description
1 polymer ?
#
loop_
_entity_poly.entity_id
_entity_poly.type
_entity_poly.pdbx_seq_one_letter_code
_entity_poly.pdbx_strand_id
1 'polypeptide(L)'
;MSVSNKTGFLTELEAQARSKARSDSQSDETGRGKFCKVDLHTFLTASLIFSSFLVNFSVNGQCAPVYIQPEIQFQRMDGFGAAGVNGCAQEVYSQAEPRRTKLLNLLFGPDGARINILRNEIWWTGKRLPFTHPLYLRGLIYYFGDEDNESAQYFLMREAQKRQEMILNSCVWTPPPQWKTNNSFKDGGELLPSHYEDFADYLLGYLEFYKKIRNQDFQLISLQNRPDKKQGGQSCSWNGEQLRDFVKVVGSRLRQRGYPTKIMLPEVEWEQAGTYLQPILADPEARRMISYLGVHSSRKSSSDRMALNNVCKSENFKLWQSEFAVPEGRNPGNIDDGLLLATQMLEDLVQSDCHAWLYWALMTPLGSDEKKQGLLERTGTRLEPSKKFWCFTQFSRFIPRDAVRIAVRGNTSPMIAFRNPEYNGMTLVMINSTAGPITENLEMRGWTMERLLAYRTSEKEDCVQVPLPPESASKQSMALEPKSVTTVVAQIRRLRQ
;
A
#
# COMPACT_ATOMS: atom_id res chain seq x y z
N MET A 1 -31.51 -27.05 -3.61
CA MET A 1 -30.65 -27.23 -4.80
C MET A 1 -30.81 -25.99 -5.65
N SER A 2 -29.84 -25.15 -6.03
CA SER A 2 -28.40 -25.06 -5.79
C SER A 2 -28.04 -23.57 -5.87
N VAL A 3 -27.38 -23.01 -4.85
CA VAL A 3 -26.67 -21.72 -4.93
C VAL A 3 -25.20 -22.06 -4.78
N SER A 4 -24.53 -22.29 -5.91
CA SER A 4 -23.10 -22.59 -5.98
C SER A 4 -22.64 -22.28 -7.40
N ASN A 5 -22.36 -20.99 -7.69
CA ASN A 5 -21.60 -20.59 -8.89
C ASN A 5 -21.13 -19.12 -8.88
N LYS A 6 -20.98 -18.47 -7.71
CA LYS A 6 -20.78 -17.01 -7.63
C LYS A 6 -19.40 -16.51 -7.18
N THR A 7 -18.44 -17.40 -6.92
CA THR A 7 -17.07 -17.02 -6.49
C THR A 7 -15.97 -17.68 -7.30
N GLY A 8 -16.31 -18.55 -8.25
CA GLY A 8 -15.34 -19.32 -9.03
C GLY A 8 -14.44 -18.48 -9.94
N PHE A 9 -14.92 -17.38 -10.52
CA PHE A 9 -14.22 -16.72 -11.62
C PHE A 9 -12.87 -16.07 -11.23
N LEU A 10 -12.81 -15.30 -10.14
CA LEU A 10 -11.54 -14.70 -9.69
C LEU A 10 -10.56 -15.77 -9.21
N THR A 11 -11.07 -16.80 -8.53
CA THR A 11 -10.25 -17.93 -8.05
C THR A 11 -9.79 -18.83 -9.20
N GLU A 12 -10.58 -18.98 -10.26
CA GLU A 12 -10.25 -19.72 -11.49
C GLU A 12 -9.21 -18.98 -12.33
N LEU A 13 -9.29 -17.64 -12.43
CA LEU A 13 -8.28 -16.83 -13.10
C LEU A 13 -6.93 -16.92 -12.38
N GLU A 14 -6.92 -16.89 -11.05
CA GLU A 14 -5.71 -17.07 -10.24
C GLU A 14 -5.20 -18.52 -10.27
N ALA A 15 -6.08 -19.53 -10.31
CA ALA A 15 -5.68 -20.94 -10.43
C ALA A 15 -5.05 -21.26 -11.80
N GLN A 16 -5.54 -20.62 -12.88
CA GLN A 16 -4.93 -20.72 -14.22
C GLN A 16 -3.55 -20.05 -14.28
N ALA A 17 -3.31 -18.98 -13.50
CA ALA A 17 -1.98 -18.35 -13.40
C ALA A 17 -0.96 -19.27 -12.69
N ARG A 18 -1.38 -20.00 -11.65
CA ARG A 18 -0.51 -20.94 -10.90
C ARG A 18 -0.07 -22.15 -11.72
N SER A 19 -0.88 -22.61 -12.68
CA SER A 19 -0.47 -23.72 -13.55
C SER A 19 0.56 -23.30 -14.60
N LYS A 20 0.49 -22.04 -15.07
CA LYS A 20 1.38 -21.49 -16.09
C LYS A 20 2.74 -21.04 -15.52
N ALA A 21 2.79 -20.55 -14.29
CA ALA A 21 4.06 -20.25 -13.60
C ALA A 21 4.94 -21.50 -13.37
N ARG A 22 4.36 -22.71 -13.39
CA ARG A 22 5.11 -23.97 -13.31
C ARG A 22 5.64 -24.47 -14.66
N SER A 23 5.18 -23.93 -15.79
CA SER A 23 5.65 -24.34 -17.13
C SER A 23 6.80 -23.51 -17.68
N ASP A 24 7.01 -22.29 -17.17
CA ASP A 24 7.91 -21.32 -17.81
C ASP A 24 9.31 -21.24 -17.15
N SER A 25 9.68 -22.21 -16.30
CA SER A 25 11.05 -22.35 -15.79
C SER A 25 11.87 -23.30 -16.66
N GLN A 26 12.10 -22.95 -17.94
CA GLN A 26 13.15 -23.54 -18.78
C GLN A 26 13.38 -22.72 -20.06
N SER A 27 14.66 -22.39 -20.33
CA SER A 27 15.26 -21.75 -21.52
C SER A 27 14.99 -20.23 -21.70
N ASP A 28 15.93 -19.40 -22.14
CA ASP A 28 17.37 -19.52 -22.39
C ASP A 28 17.98 -18.11 -22.45
N GLU A 29 19.27 -18.04 -22.14
CA GLU A 29 20.11 -16.85 -22.24
C GLU A 29 20.54 -16.53 -23.69
N THR A 30 21.00 -15.28 -23.85
CA THR A 30 22.01 -14.76 -24.80
C THR A 30 21.52 -13.86 -25.94
N GLY A 31 22.11 -12.65 -25.98
CA GLY A 31 21.97 -11.69 -27.07
C GLY A 31 22.58 -10.32 -26.76
N ARG A 32 23.91 -10.21 -26.81
CA ARG A 32 24.66 -8.94 -26.76
C ARG A 32 24.42 -8.10 -28.02
N GLY A 33 24.30 -6.78 -27.89
CA GLY A 33 24.25 -5.87 -29.03
C GLY A 33 24.49 -4.39 -28.71
N LYS A 34 25.78 -4.01 -28.68
CA LYS A 34 26.42 -2.74 -29.07
C LYS A 34 25.81 -1.37 -28.65
N PHE A 35 26.65 -0.65 -27.90
CA PHE A 35 26.65 0.79 -27.66
C PHE A 35 26.76 1.61 -28.95
N CYS A 36 26.00 2.71 -29.02
CA CYS A 36 26.30 3.84 -29.89
C CYS A 36 26.29 5.13 -29.06
N LYS A 37 27.41 5.86 -29.09
CA LYS A 37 27.57 7.21 -28.53
C LYS A 37 26.77 8.20 -29.37
N VAL A 38 26.08 9.14 -28.72
CA VAL A 38 25.62 10.37 -29.39
C VAL A 38 26.04 11.56 -28.52
N ASP A 39 26.72 12.48 -29.18
CA ASP A 39 27.34 13.68 -28.63
C ASP A 39 26.34 14.72 -28.14
N LEU A 40 26.83 15.47 -27.14
CA LEU A 40 26.17 16.51 -26.38
C LEU A 40 26.27 17.85 -27.14
N HIS A 41 25.16 18.42 -27.57
CA HIS A 41 25.10 19.86 -27.90
C HIS A 41 23.78 20.51 -27.48
N THR A 42 23.91 21.39 -26.49
CA THR A 42 23.27 22.69 -26.28
C THR A 42 21.82 22.87 -26.74
N PHE A 43 20.87 23.00 -25.79
CA PHE A 43 19.58 23.64 -26.04
C PHE A 43 19.40 24.86 -25.13
N LEU A 44 19.37 26.04 -25.77
CA LEU A 44 18.88 27.29 -25.22
C LEU A 44 17.34 27.31 -25.23
N THR A 45 16.83 28.06 -24.26
CA THR A 45 15.44 28.43 -23.94
C THR A 45 14.56 28.86 -25.12
N ALA A 46 13.31 28.37 -25.13
CA ALA A 46 12.15 29.09 -25.68
C ALA A 46 10.84 28.58 -25.04
N SER A 47 10.32 29.31 -24.06
CA SER A 47 8.93 29.18 -23.60
C SER A 47 8.01 29.91 -24.57
N LEU A 48 7.09 29.19 -25.21
CA LEU A 48 5.97 29.77 -25.94
C LEU A 48 4.66 29.38 -25.25
N ILE A 49 4.03 30.39 -24.66
CA ILE A 49 2.69 30.32 -24.07
C ILE A 49 1.69 30.31 -25.23
N PHE A 50 1.06 29.17 -25.49
CA PHE A 50 -0.11 29.09 -26.37
C PHE A 50 -1.38 29.27 -25.53
N SER A 51 -1.90 30.49 -25.52
CA SER A 51 -3.26 30.77 -25.04
C SER A 51 -4.27 30.34 -26.12
N SER A 52 -4.83 29.15 -25.99
CA SER A 52 -5.93 28.71 -26.85
C SER A 52 -7.26 29.26 -26.35
N PHE A 53 -7.83 30.20 -27.12
CA PHE A 53 -9.24 30.59 -27.05
C PHE A 53 -10.13 29.37 -27.34
N LEU A 54 -11.03 29.02 -26.41
CA LEU A 54 -12.09 28.05 -26.63
C LEU A 54 -13.28 28.74 -27.31
N VAL A 55 -13.53 28.40 -28.57
CA VAL A 55 -14.81 28.66 -29.23
C VAL A 55 -15.75 27.51 -28.87
N ASN A 56 -16.79 27.79 -28.09
CA ASN A 56 -17.83 26.82 -27.75
C ASN A 56 -18.73 26.58 -28.97
N PHE A 57 -18.58 25.44 -29.61
CA PHE A 57 -19.63 24.85 -30.42
C PHE A 57 -20.39 23.82 -29.58
N SER A 58 -21.65 24.12 -29.28
CA SER A 58 -22.62 23.15 -28.76
C SER A 58 -22.99 22.20 -29.89
N VAL A 59 -22.57 20.94 -29.76
CA VAL A 59 -23.01 19.84 -30.63
C VAL A 59 -23.62 18.77 -29.73
N ASN A 60 -24.94 18.60 -29.85
CA ASN A 60 -25.76 17.46 -29.40
C ASN A 60 -25.23 16.61 -28.24
N GLY A 61 -25.59 16.96 -27.01
CA GLY A 61 -26.17 16.09 -25.96
C GLY A 61 -25.60 14.70 -25.64
N GLN A 62 -24.41 14.32 -26.11
CA GLN A 62 -23.74 13.09 -25.71
C GLN A 62 -22.53 13.42 -24.84
N CYS A 63 -22.48 12.84 -23.63
CA CYS A 63 -21.30 12.92 -22.78
C CYS A 63 -20.09 12.36 -23.56
N ALA A 64 -19.01 13.15 -23.65
CA ALA A 64 -17.80 12.76 -24.37
C ALA A 64 -17.25 11.41 -23.83
N PRO A 65 -16.67 10.55 -24.68
CA PRO A 65 -16.18 9.27 -24.24
C PRO A 65 -14.97 9.41 -23.30
N VAL A 66 -14.93 8.55 -22.29
CA VAL A 66 -13.78 8.32 -21.42
C VAL A 66 -12.91 7.24 -22.05
N TYR A 67 -11.69 7.59 -22.40
CA TYR A 67 -10.76 6.68 -23.04
C TYR A 67 -9.93 5.93 -22.00
N ILE A 68 -10.00 4.60 -22.03
CA ILE A 68 -9.10 3.72 -21.29
C ILE A 68 -8.02 3.25 -22.27
N GLN A 69 -6.75 3.41 -21.88
CA GLN A 69 -5.60 3.25 -22.78
C GLN A 69 -4.57 2.27 -22.20
N PRO A 70 -4.75 0.94 -22.37
CA PRO A 70 -3.85 -0.08 -21.83
C PRO A 70 -2.39 0.01 -22.31
N GLU A 71 -2.14 0.73 -23.39
CA GLU A 71 -0.83 0.98 -23.97
C GLU A 71 0.00 2.05 -23.23
N ILE A 72 -0.64 2.94 -22.47
CA ILE A 72 0.04 3.95 -21.66
C ILE A 72 0.08 3.45 -20.21
N GLN A 73 1.25 2.99 -19.78
CA GLN A 73 1.46 2.33 -18.48
C GLN A 73 2.26 3.23 -17.51
N PHE A 74 1.97 3.08 -16.22
CA PHE A 74 2.66 3.79 -15.14
C PHE A 74 3.26 2.77 -14.15
N GLN A 75 3.08 2.98 -12.83
CA GLN A 75 3.64 2.09 -11.82
C GLN A 75 2.98 0.71 -11.79
N ARG A 76 3.76 -0.25 -11.31
CA ARG A 76 3.31 -1.59 -10.93
C ARG A 76 3.04 -1.65 -9.42
N MET A 77 1.90 -2.19 -9.03
CA MET A 77 1.46 -2.26 -7.64
C MET A 77 2.11 -3.42 -6.88
N ASP A 78 2.69 -3.12 -5.72
CA ASP A 78 3.01 -4.08 -4.67
C ASP A 78 1.74 -4.48 -3.90
N GLY A 79 0.80 -3.55 -3.73
CA GLY A 79 -0.55 -3.84 -3.24
C GLY A 79 -1.12 -2.81 -2.26
N PHE A 80 -2.04 -3.29 -1.42
CA PHE A 80 -2.80 -2.47 -0.48
C PHE A 80 -2.70 -3.06 0.92
N GLY A 81 -2.53 -2.20 1.91
CA GLY A 81 -2.29 -2.63 3.28
C GLY A 81 -3.02 -1.86 4.35
N ALA A 82 -2.85 -2.34 5.57
CA ALA A 82 -3.10 -1.57 6.77
C ALA A 82 -2.21 -2.07 7.92
N ALA A 83 -2.09 -1.27 8.99
CA ALA A 83 -1.26 -1.68 10.12
C ALA A 83 -2.02 -2.52 11.15
N GLY A 84 -1.34 -3.54 11.68
CA GLY A 84 -1.79 -4.39 12.79
C GLY A 84 -1.45 -3.85 14.18
N VAL A 85 -1.06 -2.58 14.25
CA VAL A 85 -0.47 -1.92 15.43
C VAL A 85 -1.52 -1.37 16.39
N ASN A 86 -1.07 -0.76 17.50
CA ASN A 86 -1.92 -0.09 18.48
C ASN A 86 -3.09 -0.98 18.97
N GLY A 87 -2.81 -2.24 19.29
CA GLY A 87 -3.82 -3.18 19.79
C GLY A 87 -4.71 -3.85 18.74
N CYS A 88 -4.60 -3.51 17.45
CA CYS A 88 -5.39 -4.15 16.38
C CYS A 88 -5.18 -5.67 16.34
N ALA A 89 -3.91 -6.11 16.38
CA ALA A 89 -3.61 -7.54 16.37
C ALA A 89 -4.16 -8.26 17.61
N GLN A 90 -4.04 -7.64 18.79
CA GLN A 90 -4.57 -8.18 20.06
C GLN A 90 -6.09 -8.30 20.02
N GLU A 91 -6.77 -7.31 19.46
CA GLU A 91 -8.22 -7.33 19.30
C GLU A 91 -8.68 -8.51 18.45
N VAL A 92 -7.99 -8.82 17.35
CA VAL A 92 -8.29 -10.03 16.55
C VAL A 92 -7.98 -11.30 17.34
N TYR A 93 -6.80 -11.35 17.96
CA TYR A 93 -6.32 -12.52 18.69
C TYR A 93 -7.27 -12.94 19.82
N SER A 94 -7.87 -11.96 20.50
CA SER A 94 -8.80 -12.18 21.63
C SER A 94 -10.21 -12.64 21.23
N GLN A 95 -10.61 -12.53 19.96
CA GLN A 95 -11.98 -12.92 19.55
C GLN A 95 -12.19 -14.43 19.65
N ALA A 96 -13.34 -14.87 20.14
CA ALA A 96 -13.75 -16.27 20.05
C ALA A 96 -14.16 -16.65 18.62
N GLU A 97 -14.06 -17.94 18.27
CA GLU A 97 -14.68 -18.45 17.05
C GLU A 97 -16.22 -18.43 17.17
N PRO A 98 -16.96 -18.21 16.07
CA PRO A 98 -16.49 -18.03 14.68
C PRO A 98 -16.12 -16.58 14.31
N ARG A 99 -16.14 -15.65 15.28
CA ARG A 99 -15.95 -14.21 15.00
C ARG A 99 -14.54 -13.92 14.53
N ARG A 100 -13.53 -14.55 15.14
CA ARG A 100 -12.12 -14.39 14.74
C ARG A 100 -11.91 -14.75 13.28
N THR A 101 -12.34 -15.93 12.85
CA THR A 101 -12.27 -16.35 11.44
C THR A 101 -13.02 -15.38 10.52
N LYS A 102 -14.21 -14.90 10.93
CA LYS A 102 -14.97 -13.92 10.15
C LYS A 102 -14.19 -12.61 9.94
N LEU A 103 -13.56 -12.07 10.98
CA LEU A 103 -12.74 -10.84 10.87
C LEU A 103 -11.52 -11.07 9.97
N LEU A 104 -10.82 -12.17 10.15
CA LEU A 104 -9.67 -12.52 9.31
C LEU A 104 -10.06 -12.68 7.84
N ASN A 105 -11.23 -13.25 7.55
CA ASN A 105 -11.76 -13.38 6.19
C ASN A 105 -12.21 -12.04 5.62
N LEU A 106 -12.77 -11.14 6.43
CA LEU A 106 -13.06 -9.76 6.00
C LEU A 106 -11.77 -9.02 5.64
N LEU A 107 -10.70 -9.15 6.41
CA LEU A 107 -9.45 -8.41 6.15
C LEU A 107 -8.63 -8.99 5.00
N PHE A 108 -8.42 -10.32 5.00
CA PHE A 108 -7.44 -10.99 4.15
C PHE A 108 -8.04 -12.03 3.20
N GLY A 109 -9.32 -12.37 3.36
CA GLY A 109 -9.99 -13.41 2.57
C GLY A 109 -10.41 -12.92 1.17
N PRO A 110 -10.71 -13.85 0.25
CA PRO A 110 -11.04 -13.55 -1.15
C PRO A 110 -12.31 -12.70 -1.30
N ASP A 111 -13.29 -12.89 -0.42
CA ASP A 111 -14.55 -12.13 -0.39
C ASP A 111 -14.46 -10.86 0.48
N GLY A 112 -13.28 -10.57 1.04
CA GLY A 112 -12.98 -9.45 1.94
C GLY A 112 -12.20 -8.33 1.26
N ALA A 113 -11.45 -7.55 2.02
CA ALA A 113 -10.60 -6.49 1.49
C ALA A 113 -9.36 -7.03 0.76
N ARG A 114 -8.99 -8.31 0.94
CA ARG A 114 -7.76 -8.90 0.39
C ARG A 114 -6.51 -8.06 0.67
N ILE A 115 -6.41 -7.50 1.89
CA ILE A 115 -5.20 -6.78 2.32
C ILE A 115 -3.97 -7.68 2.17
N ASN A 116 -3.04 -7.32 1.30
CA ASN A 116 -1.85 -8.14 0.99
C ASN A 116 -0.55 -7.53 1.53
N ILE A 117 -0.63 -6.36 2.19
CA ILE A 117 0.49 -5.75 2.90
C ILE A 117 0.09 -5.57 4.38
N LEU A 118 0.87 -6.13 5.29
CA LEU A 118 0.67 -5.96 6.72
C LEU A 118 1.85 -5.18 7.31
N ARG A 119 1.57 -3.98 7.82
CA ARG A 119 2.52 -3.15 8.55
C ARG A 119 2.45 -3.46 10.04
N ASN A 120 3.57 -3.81 10.62
CA ASN A 120 3.72 -4.21 12.02
C ASN A 120 4.64 -3.22 12.73
N GLU A 121 4.56 -3.23 14.05
CA GLU A 121 5.41 -2.42 14.90
C GLU A 121 6.46 -3.31 15.56
N ILE A 122 7.72 -2.88 15.49
CA ILE A 122 8.81 -3.44 16.28
C ILE A 122 8.76 -2.73 17.63
N TRP A 123 8.22 -3.43 18.63
CA TRP A 123 8.22 -2.93 19.99
C TRP A 123 9.56 -3.21 20.66
N TRP A 124 10.01 -2.29 21.51
CA TRP A 124 11.13 -2.59 22.39
C TRP A 124 10.67 -3.44 23.57
N THR A 125 11.19 -4.67 23.65
CA THR A 125 10.84 -5.63 24.72
C THR A 125 11.79 -5.58 25.91
N GLY A 126 12.97 -4.96 25.78
CA GLY A 126 13.97 -4.92 26.87
C GLY A 126 14.78 -6.19 27.08
N LYS A 127 14.41 -7.31 26.43
CA LYS A 127 14.85 -8.65 26.85
C LYS A 127 16.01 -9.16 26.00
N ARG A 128 17.23 -8.83 26.42
CA ARG A 128 18.43 -9.57 26.00
C ARG A 128 18.39 -10.96 26.65
N LEU A 129 18.65 -11.98 25.86
CA LEU A 129 18.74 -13.36 26.35
C LEU A 129 20.02 -13.52 27.20
N PRO A 130 19.94 -14.15 28.40
CA PRO A 130 21.15 -14.46 29.15
C PRO A 130 22.00 -15.47 28.38
N PHE A 131 23.33 -15.44 28.58
CA PHE A 131 24.27 -16.35 27.90
C PHE A 131 23.94 -17.83 28.11
N THR A 132 23.27 -18.15 29.23
CA THR A 132 22.80 -19.49 29.59
C THR A 132 21.51 -19.90 28.90
N HIS A 133 20.81 -18.98 28.22
CA HIS A 133 19.54 -19.29 27.56
C HIS A 133 19.79 -20.20 26.35
N PRO A 134 19.01 -21.27 26.15
CA PRO A 134 19.20 -22.18 25.00
C PRO A 134 19.16 -21.49 23.64
N LEU A 135 18.35 -20.43 23.49
CA LEU A 135 18.32 -19.62 22.27
C LEU A 135 19.57 -18.77 22.06
N TYR A 136 20.25 -18.35 23.13
CA TYR A 136 21.52 -17.62 23.05
C TYR A 136 22.61 -18.50 22.43
N LEU A 137 22.67 -19.77 22.82
CA LEU A 137 23.56 -20.77 22.23
C LEU A 137 23.26 -21.04 20.75
N ARG A 138 22.10 -20.61 20.24
CA ARG A 138 21.70 -20.68 18.82
C ARG A 138 21.95 -19.37 18.06
N GLY A 139 22.68 -18.44 18.66
CA GLY A 139 23.04 -17.14 18.09
C GLY A 139 21.99 -16.05 18.26
N LEU A 140 20.91 -16.28 19.02
CA LEU A 140 19.89 -15.25 19.27
C LEU A 140 20.25 -14.41 20.49
N ILE A 141 20.42 -13.11 20.29
CA ILE A 141 20.81 -12.18 21.36
C ILE A 141 19.57 -11.59 22.07
N TYR A 142 18.46 -11.44 21.35
CA TYR A 142 17.23 -10.81 21.84
C TYR A 142 16.03 -11.77 21.75
N TYR A 143 15.03 -11.54 22.61
CA TYR A 143 13.81 -12.34 22.67
C TYR A 143 12.56 -11.54 22.30
N PHE A 144 11.75 -12.09 21.39
CA PHE A 144 10.53 -11.46 20.86
C PHE A 144 9.31 -12.40 20.93
N GLY A 145 9.29 -13.32 21.91
CA GLY A 145 8.40 -14.49 21.90
C GLY A 145 7.09 -14.39 22.70
N ASP A 146 7.11 -13.76 23.88
CA ASP A 146 6.09 -13.98 24.92
C ASP A 146 5.37 -12.71 25.40
N GLU A 147 5.52 -11.61 24.67
CA GLU A 147 4.72 -10.42 24.94
C GLU A 147 3.40 -10.53 24.18
N ASP A 148 2.28 -10.18 24.82
CA ASP A 148 0.94 -10.33 24.26
C ASP A 148 0.84 -9.68 22.88
N ASN A 149 1.38 -8.46 22.73
CA ASN A 149 1.38 -7.74 21.47
C ASN A 149 2.22 -8.43 20.38
N GLU A 150 3.42 -8.91 20.70
CA GLU A 150 4.28 -9.62 19.73
C GLU A 150 3.69 -10.97 19.31
N SER A 151 3.07 -11.68 20.26
CA SER A 151 2.36 -12.93 20.00
C SER A 151 1.14 -12.70 19.09
N ALA A 152 0.38 -11.64 19.34
CA ALA A 152 -0.77 -11.27 18.54
C ALA A 152 -0.39 -10.81 17.12
N GLN A 153 0.66 -9.99 16.98
CA GLN A 153 1.17 -9.59 15.65
C GLN A 153 1.62 -10.82 14.85
N TYR A 154 2.37 -11.74 15.47
CA TYR A 154 2.77 -12.99 14.83
C TYR A 154 1.56 -13.87 14.45
N PHE A 155 0.57 -14.00 15.33
CA PHE A 155 -0.68 -14.70 15.02
C PHE A 155 -1.36 -14.09 13.78
N LEU A 156 -1.47 -12.76 13.74
CA LEU A 156 -2.10 -12.04 12.63
C LEU A 156 -1.35 -12.24 11.32
N MET A 157 -0.02 -12.16 11.31
CA MET A 157 0.83 -12.42 10.14
C MET A 157 0.56 -13.81 9.58
N ARG A 158 0.59 -14.84 10.43
CA ARG A 158 0.34 -16.23 10.03
C ARG A 158 -1.06 -16.43 9.47
N GLU A 159 -2.07 -15.85 10.11
CA GLU A 159 -3.45 -15.98 9.64
C GLU A 159 -3.68 -15.25 8.32
N ALA A 160 -3.03 -14.11 8.09
CA ALA A 160 -3.08 -13.41 6.81
C ALA A 160 -2.43 -14.25 5.69
N GLN A 161 -1.24 -14.80 5.95
CA GLN A 161 -0.50 -15.65 4.99
C GLN A 161 -1.22 -16.96 4.63
N LYS A 162 -2.06 -17.51 5.52
CA LYS A 162 -2.91 -18.67 5.20
C LYS A 162 -3.96 -18.36 4.14
N ARG A 163 -4.32 -17.08 3.95
CA ARG A 163 -5.40 -16.65 3.06
C ARG A 163 -4.89 -16.15 1.72
N GLN A 164 -3.69 -15.58 1.68
CA GLN A 164 -3.04 -15.12 0.45
C GLN A 164 -1.56 -14.84 0.64
N GLU A 165 -0.85 -14.54 -0.45
CA GLU A 165 0.52 -14.04 -0.39
C GLU A 165 0.54 -12.65 0.28
N MET A 166 1.44 -12.48 1.24
CA MET A 166 1.57 -11.25 2.02
C MET A 166 2.97 -10.65 1.87
N ILE A 167 3.02 -9.32 1.78
CA ILE A 167 4.23 -8.54 2.03
C ILE A 167 4.18 -8.07 3.49
N LEU A 168 5.18 -8.46 4.27
CA LEU A 168 5.32 -7.99 5.64
C LEU A 168 6.32 -6.85 5.72
N ASN A 169 5.86 -5.74 6.28
CA ASN A 169 6.65 -4.60 6.66
C ASN A 169 6.62 -4.47 8.18
N SER A 170 7.78 -4.25 8.79
CA SER A 170 7.86 -3.89 10.21
C SER A 170 8.56 -2.55 10.35
N CYS A 171 7.98 -1.66 11.13
CA CYS A 171 8.51 -0.33 11.37
C CYS A 171 8.82 -0.17 12.86
N VAL A 172 9.86 0.59 13.20
CA VAL A 172 10.20 0.91 14.59
C VAL A 172 9.80 2.35 14.92
N TRP A 173 9.17 2.54 16.08
CA TRP A 173 8.71 3.87 16.51
C TRP A 173 9.73 4.54 17.42
N THR A 174 10.51 3.77 18.17
CA THR A 174 11.47 4.31 19.11
C THR A 174 12.54 3.26 19.43
N PRO A 175 13.83 3.63 19.51
CA PRO A 175 14.86 2.79 20.11
C PRO A 175 14.68 2.71 21.64
N PRO A 176 15.48 1.88 22.33
CA PRO A 176 15.51 1.82 23.78
C PRO A 176 15.76 3.20 24.42
N PRO A 177 15.14 3.51 25.58
CA PRO A 177 15.25 4.81 26.22
C PRO A 177 16.69 5.12 26.57
N GLN A 178 17.40 4.15 27.14
CA GLN A 178 18.78 4.32 27.59
C GLN A 178 19.77 4.58 26.44
N TRP A 179 19.36 4.41 25.18
CA TRP A 179 20.17 4.74 24.01
C TRP A 179 19.85 6.11 23.43
N LYS A 180 18.90 6.84 24.03
CA LYS A 180 18.41 8.12 23.53
C LYS A 180 18.85 9.27 24.42
N THR A 181 18.99 10.46 23.82
CA THR A 181 19.37 11.69 24.52
C THR A 181 18.42 12.09 25.65
N ASN A 182 17.16 11.69 25.60
CA ASN A 182 16.14 12.01 26.60
C ASN A 182 15.83 10.87 27.57
N ASN A 183 16.51 9.73 27.48
CA ASN A 183 16.26 8.54 28.29
C ASN A 183 14.78 8.13 28.37
N SER A 184 14.01 8.29 27.28
CA SER A 184 12.56 8.05 27.24
C SER A 184 12.13 7.33 25.97
N PHE A 185 11.09 6.50 26.04
CA PHE A 185 10.44 5.93 24.85
C PHE A 185 9.63 6.96 24.05
N LYS A 186 9.20 8.04 24.72
CA LYS A 186 8.24 9.02 24.22
C LYS A 186 8.87 10.37 23.94
N ASP A 187 8.10 11.22 23.24
CA ASP A 187 8.39 12.65 23.04
C ASP A 187 9.73 12.96 22.37
N GLY A 188 10.05 12.17 21.34
CA GLY A 188 11.26 12.32 20.56
C GLY A 188 12.49 11.86 21.32
N GLY A 189 13.52 12.71 21.37
CA GLY A 189 14.88 12.28 21.71
C GLY A 189 15.55 11.64 20.50
N GLU A 190 16.87 11.74 20.44
CA GLU A 190 17.68 11.25 19.33
C GLU A 190 18.45 10.02 19.78
N LEU A 191 18.62 9.05 18.88
CA LEU A 191 19.51 7.92 19.15
C LEU A 191 20.95 8.45 19.27
N LEU A 192 21.61 8.13 20.38
CA LEU A 192 23.02 8.48 20.58
C LEU A 192 23.88 7.74 19.54
N PRO A 193 24.82 8.43 18.86
CA PRO A 193 25.69 7.79 17.86
C PRO A 193 26.45 6.57 18.37
N SER A 194 26.80 6.54 19.66
CA SER A 194 27.43 5.39 20.33
C SER A 194 26.59 4.11 20.31
N HIS A 195 25.29 4.22 20.04
CA HIS A 195 24.34 3.10 20.02
C HIS A 195 23.79 2.77 18.63
N TYR A 196 24.39 3.31 17.56
CA TYR A 196 23.96 2.97 16.18
C TYR A 196 24.16 1.49 15.88
N GLU A 197 25.29 0.94 16.30
CA GLU A 197 25.58 -0.48 16.12
C GLU A 197 24.67 -1.37 16.97
N ASP A 198 24.47 -1.01 18.24
CA ASP A 198 23.58 -1.73 19.15
C ASP A 198 22.14 -1.78 18.61
N PHE A 199 21.66 -0.66 18.06
CA PHE A 199 20.30 -0.57 17.53
C PHE A 199 20.15 -1.32 16.21
N ALA A 200 21.14 -1.28 15.33
CA ALA A 200 21.13 -2.12 14.14
C ALA A 200 21.11 -3.61 14.49
N ASP A 201 21.91 -4.05 15.47
CA ASP A 201 21.92 -5.43 15.94
C ASP A 201 20.59 -5.83 16.60
N TYR A 202 19.89 -4.91 17.26
CA TYR A 202 18.54 -5.16 17.76
C TYR A 202 17.54 -5.39 16.63
N LEU A 203 17.51 -4.50 15.63
CA LEU A 203 16.61 -4.62 14.47
C LEU A 203 16.87 -5.92 13.69
N LEU A 204 18.14 -6.30 13.52
CA LEU A 204 18.47 -7.59 12.90
C LEU A 204 18.17 -8.77 13.81
N GLY A 205 18.31 -8.63 15.12
CA GLY A 205 17.88 -9.63 16.09
C GLY A 205 16.38 -9.93 15.99
N TYR A 206 15.55 -8.92 15.72
CA TYR A 206 14.12 -9.09 15.43
C TYR A 206 13.91 -9.94 14.18
N LEU A 207 14.54 -9.57 13.05
CA LEU A 207 14.45 -10.31 11.79
C LEU A 207 14.94 -11.75 11.94
N GLU A 208 16.04 -11.94 12.66
CA GLU A 208 16.67 -13.23 12.90
C GLU A 208 15.81 -14.12 13.80
N PHE A 209 15.25 -13.58 14.86
CA PHE A 209 14.32 -14.29 15.74
C PHE A 209 13.10 -14.76 14.96
N TYR A 210 12.46 -13.86 14.20
CA TYR A 210 11.28 -14.23 13.42
C TYR A 210 11.59 -15.26 12.35
N LYS A 211 12.70 -15.14 11.63
CA LYS A 211 13.12 -16.12 10.63
C LYS A 211 13.41 -17.48 11.27
N LYS A 212 14.23 -17.53 12.31
CA LYS A 212 14.72 -18.80 12.90
C LYS A 212 13.71 -19.49 13.79
N ILE A 213 12.91 -18.74 14.55
CA ILE A 213 11.99 -19.29 15.56
C ILE A 213 10.55 -19.34 15.06
N ARG A 214 10.14 -18.33 14.29
CA ARG A 214 8.75 -18.17 13.83
C ARG A 214 8.56 -18.52 12.36
N ASN A 215 9.63 -18.91 11.64
CA ASN A 215 9.62 -19.21 10.20
C ASN A 215 8.95 -18.09 9.40
N GLN A 216 9.30 -16.85 9.74
CA GLN A 216 8.69 -15.65 9.19
C GLN A 216 9.77 -14.74 8.60
N ASP A 217 9.66 -14.48 7.30
CA ASP A 217 10.49 -13.49 6.62
C ASP A 217 9.75 -12.15 6.52
N PHE A 218 10.51 -11.06 6.63
CA PHE A 218 10.06 -9.71 6.36
C PHE A 218 10.71 -9.19 5.09
N GLN A 219 9.88 -8.73 4.16
CA GLN A 219 10.35 -8.13 2.92
C GLN A 219 10.93 -6.74 3.18
N LEU A 220 10.34 -6.00 4.13
CA LEU A 220 10.72 -4.62 4.43
C LEU A 220 10.88 -4.37 5.92
N ILE A 221 11.88 -3.55 6.25
CA ILE A 221 12.00 -2.90 7.54
C ILE A 221 12.04 -1.38 7.35
N SER A 222 11.15 -0.64 8.02
CA SER A 222 11.17 0.81 8.05
C SER A 222 11.99 1.26 9.26
N LEU A 223 12.97 2.16 9.07
CA LEU A 223 13.92 2.51 10.12
C LEU A 223 13.36 3.43 11.20
N GLN A 224 12.29 4.16 10.92
CA GLN A 224 11.67 5.07 11.88
C GLN A 224 10.27 5.49 11.42
N ASN A 225 9.29 5.42 12.31
CA ASN A 225 8.02 6.12 12.15
C ASN A 225 8.18 7.59 12.57
N ARG A 226 7.86 8.54 11.69
CA ARG A 226 7.64 9.96 12.02
C ARG A 226 8.76 10.63 12.82
N PRO A 227 10.03 10.59 12.34
CA PRO A 227 11.14 11.28 13.00
C PRO A 227 10.92 12.79 13.19
N ASP A 228 10.05 13.39 12.39
CA ASP A 228 9.70 14.80 12.40
C ASP A 228 8.73 15.20 13.53
N LYS A 229 8.13 14.25 14.27
CA LYS A 229 7.05 14.55 15.22
C LYS A 229 7.32 14.04 16.64
N LYS A 230 6.91 14.85 17.63
CA LYS A 230 6.89 14.52 19.07
C LYS A 230 5.42 14.52 19.52
N GLN A 231 4.80 13.34 19.59
CA GLN A 231 3.34 13.20 19.68
C GLN A 231 2.83 12.62 21.03
N GLY A 232 3.54 12.80 22.16
CA GLY A 232 3.11 12.23 23.45
C GLY A 232 3.28 10.70 23.58
N GLY A 233 3.44 10.01 22.45
CA GLY A 233 3.62 8.57 22.34
C GLY A 233 5.04 8.18 21.93
N GLN A 234 5.21 6.88 21.63
CA GLN A 234 6.48 6.32 21.19
C GLN A 234 7.00 7.05 19.95
N SER A 235 8.19 7.63 20.07
CA SER A 235 8.79 8.44 19.02
C SER A 235 10.29 8.58 19.23
N CYS A 236 11.03 8.77 18.14
CA CYS A 236 12.44 9.13 18.15
C CYS A 236 12.69 10.10 17.01
N SER A 237 13.35 11.21 17.33
CA SER A 237 13.74 12.22 16.36
C SER A 237 15.05 11.84 15.69
N TRP A 238 15.13 12.20 14.42
CA TRP A 238 16.34 12.07 13.61
C TRP A 238 16.47 13.31 12.74
N ASN A 239 17.70 13.68 12.37
CA ASN A 239 17.94 14.49 11.18
C ASN A 239 18.41 13.61 10.01
N GLY A 240 18.53 14.20 8.81
CA GLY A 240 18.89 13.46 7.61
C GLY A 240 20.30 12.88 7.64
N GLU A 241 21.27 13.58 8.25
CA GLU A 241 22.65 13.12 8.39
C GLU A 241 22.78 11.93 9.35
N GLN A 242 22.08 11.98 10.49
CA GLN A 242 21.99 10.89 11.45
C GLN A 242 21.40 9.64 10.79
N LEU A 243 20.32 9.80 10.03
CA LEU A 243 19.70 8.69 9.30
C LEU A 243 20.59 8.16 8.18
N ARG A 244 21.29 9.02 7.44
CA ARG A 244 22.31 8.60 6.46
C ARG A 244 23.35 7.68 7.12
N ASP A 245 23.86 8.08 8.27
CA ASP A 245 24.89 7.29 8.95
C ASP A 245 24.32 5.99 9.51
N PHE A 246 23.13 6.02 10.11
CA PHE A 246 22.47 4.82 10.62
C PHE A 246 22.06 3.83 9.52
N VAL A 247 21.58 4.31 8.36
CA VAL A 247 21.27 3.48 7.19
C VAL A 247 22.49 2.68 6.74
N LYS A 248 23.68 3.27 6.73
CA LYS A 248 24.93 2.55 6.36
C LYS A 248 25.19 1.40 7.33
N VAL A 249 24.98 1.63 8.63
CA VAL A 249 25.13 0.60 9.66
C VAL A 249 24.13 -0.55 9.44
N VAL A 250 22.84 -0.25 9.34
CA VAL A 250 21.80 -1.28 9.15
C VAL A 250 22.00 -2.03 7.83
N GLY A 251 22.27 -1.32 6.74
CA GLY A 251 22.48 -1.92 5.42
C GLY A 251 23.73 -2.81 5.37
N SER A 252 24.81 -2.40 6.03
CA SER A 252 26.02 -3.21 6.18
C SER A 252 25.73 -4.50 6.95
N ARG A 253 25.03 -4.39 8.09
CA ARG A 253 24.63 -5.54 8.92
C ARG A 253 23.73 -6.52 8.16
N LEU A 254 22.74 -6.03 7.41
CA LEU A 254 21.83 -6.87 6.60
C LEU A 254 22.62 -7.70 5.58
N ARG A 255 23.57 -7.06 4.87
CA ARG A 255 24.43 -7.76 3.90
C ARG A 255 25.36 -8.77 4.57
N GLN A 256 26.01 -8.40 5.66
CA GLN A 256 26.93 -9.29 6.39
C GLN A 256 26.24 -10.55 6.89
N ARG A 257 24.98 -10.43 7.37
CA ARG A 257 24.20 -11.56 7.86
C ARG A 257 23.35 -12.25 6.77
N GLY A 258 23.38 -11.78 5.53
CA GLY A 258 22.69 -12.39 4.39
C GLY A 258 21.16 -12.29 4.43
N TYR A 259 20.59 -11.27 5.08
CA TYR A 259 19.13 -11.04 5.07
C TYR A 259 18.71 -10.27 3.82
N PRO A 260 17.73 -10.77 3.03
CA PRO A 260 17.27 -10.11 1.81
C PRO A 260 16.34 -8.92 2.06
N THR A 261 15.96 -8.68 3.32
CA THR A 261 15.07 -7.59 3.76
C THR A 261 15.56 -6.25 3.25
N LYS A 262 14.64 -5.47 2.67
CA LYS A 262 14.93 -4.13 2.14
C LYS A 262 14.67 -3.06 3.19
N ILE A 263 15.48 -2.01 3.13
CA ILE A 263 15.32 -0.84 3.98
C ILE A 263 14.31 0.12 3.33
N MET A 264 13.29 0.47 4.08
CA MET A 264 12.44 1.62 3.84
C MET A 264 12.94 2.79 4.69
N LEU A 265 13.15 3.94 4.05
CA LEU A 265 13.49 5.17 4.74
C LEU A 265 12.40 5.63 5.71
N PRO A 266 12.72 6.51 6.68
CA PRO A 266 11.75 6.95 7.67
C PRO A 266 10.43 7.38 7.03
N GLU A 267 9.34 7.00 7.68
CA GLU A 267 8.01 7.27 7.19
C GLU A 267 7.55 8.66 7.68
N VAL A 268 7.46 9.62 6.75
CA VAL A 268 7.23 11.05 7.02
C VAL A 268 6.13 11.60 6.12
N GLU A 269 5.61 12.81 6.38
CA GLU A 269 4.74 13.46 5.37
C GLU A 269 5.49 13.70 4.06
N TRP A 270 4.73 13.79 2.96
CA TRP A 270 5.22 14.11 1.62
C TRP A 270 6.22 15.28 1.59
N GLU A 271 5.88 16.40 2.23
CA GLU A 271 6.69 17.62 2.27
C GLU A 271 8.01 17.46 3.05
N GLN A 272 8.12 16.46 3.93
CA GLN A 272 9.31 16.21 4.75
C GLN A 272 10.25 15.18 4.14
N ALA A 273 9.81 14.41 3.14
CA ALA A 273 10.61 13.34 2.55
C ALA A 273 11.97 13.84 2.04
N GLY A 274 12.01 15.04 1.44
CA GLY A 274 13.25 15.66 0.95
C GLY A 274 14.30 15.88 2.05
N THR A 275 13.89 16.33 3.23
CA THR A 275 14.77 16.61 4.37
C THR A 275 15.61 15.40 4.76
N TYR A 276 15.03 14.20 4.68
CA TYR A 276 15.70 12.95 5.05
C TYR A 276 16.37 12.28 3.86
N LEU A 277 15.81 12.42 2.66
CA LEU A 277 16.33 11.78 1.46
C LEU A 277 17.59 12.46 0.92
N GLN A 278 17.69 13.80 0.98
CA GLN A 278 18.79 14.52 0.35
C GLN A 278 20.18 14.16 0.91
N PRO A 279 20.41 14.12 2.25
CA PRO A 279 21.72 13.71 2.79
C PRO A 279 22.12 12.28 2.43
N ILE A 280 21.13 11.43 2.18
CA ILE A 280 21.33 10.04 1.78
C ILE A 280 21.72 9.94 0.31
N LEU A 281 21.06 10.67 -0.58
CA LEU A 281 21.41 10.71 -2.01
C LEU A 281 22.79 11.31 -2.24
N ALA A 282 23.22 12.23 -1.37
CA ALA A 282 24.55 12.85 -1.40
C ALA A 282 25.68 11.90 -0.96
N ASP A 283 25.37 10.79 -0.27
CA ASP A 283 26.35 9.78 0.18
C ASP A 283 26.20 8.49 -0.65
N PRO A 284 27.15 8.16 -1.54
CA PRO A 284 27.05 6.98 -2.40
C PRO A 284 26.99 5.65 -1.65
N GLU A 285 27.51 5.58 -0.42
CA GLU A 285 27.41 4.38 0.39
C GLU A 285 25.98 4.24 0.94
N ALA A 286 25.43 5.29 1.55
CA ALA A 286 24.07 5.29 2.09
C ALA A 286 23.02 5.08 0.99
N ARG A 287 23.16 5.77 -0.14
CA ARG A 287 22.28 5.68 -1.31
C ARG A 287 22.08 4.24 -1.81
N ARG A 288 23.15 3.43 -1.78
CA ARG A 288 23.11 2.01 -2.23
C ARG A 288 22.43 1.06 -1.24
N MET A 289 22.09 1.51 -0.03
CA MET A 289 21.46 0.69 1.00
C MET A 289 19.94 0.61 0.87
N ILE A 290 19.32 1.55 0.15
CA ILE A 290 17.88 1.79 0.18
C ILE A 290 17.25 1.36 -1.14
N SER A 291 16.00 0.91 -1.08
CA SER A 291 15.20 0.66 -2.28
C SER A 291 13.75 1.13 -2.14
N TYR A 292 13.38 1.65 -0.95
CA TYR A 292 12.02 2.05 -0.64
C TYR A 292 11.97 3.38 0.10
N LEU A 293 11.00 4.22 -0.25
CA LEU A 293 10.60 5.39 0.51
C LEU A 293 9.18 5.18 1.04
N GLY A 294 8.98 5.38 2.33
CA GLY A 294 7.66 5.40 2.95
C GLY A 294 7.22 6.83 3.22
N VAL A 295 5.97 7.14 2.94
CA VAL A 295 5.38 8.45 3.23
C VAL A 295 3.97 8.33 3.78
N HIS A 296 3.62 9.26 4.66
CA HIS A 296 2.28 9.41 5.22
C HIS A 296 1.53 10.44 4.38
N SER A 297 0.24 10.20 4.17
CA SER A 297 -0.57 11.13 3.39
C SER A 297 -1.32 12.12 4.27
N SER A 298 -1.49 13.32 3.72
CA SER A 298 -2.46 14.31 4.14
C SER A 298 -3.25 14.79 2.91
N ARG A 299 -4.35 15.51 3.13
CA ARG A 299 -5.27 15.90 2.05
C ARG A 299 -4.75 16.97 1.08
N LYS A 300 -3.56 17.57 1.29
CA LYS A 300 -3.18 18.83 0.63
C LYS A 300 -1.90 18.80 -0.23
N SER A 301 -1.17 17.69 -0.32
CA SER A 301 0.20 17.70 -0.86
C SER A 301 0.32 17.30 -2.35
N SER A 302 -0.08 18.13 -3.32
CA SER A 302 -0.02 17.72 -4.74
C SER A 302 1.36 17.91 -5.42
N SER A 303 2.08 19.00 -5.17
CA SER A 303 3.39 19.26 -5.80
C SER A 303 4.49 18.34 -5.27
N ASP A 304 4.48 18.08 -3.97
CA ASP A 304 5.52 17.27 -3.31
C ASP A 304 5.45 15.80 -3.72
N ARG A 305 4.22 15.28 -3.95
CA ARG A 305 3.99 13.93 -4.51
C ARG A 305 4.70 13.73 -5.84
N MET A 306 4.54 14.67 -6.78
CA MET A 306 5.16 14.59 -8.10
C MET A 306 6.69 14.76 -8.03
N ALA A 307 7.18 15.69 -7.20
CA ALA A 307 8.61 15.89 -7.01
C ALA A 307 9.28 14.62 -6.46
N LEU A 308 8.68 13.99 -5.46
CA LEU A 308 9.21 12.76 -4.87
C LEU A 308 9.16 11.58 -5.85
N ASN A 309 8.10 11.45 -6.65
CA ASN A 309 8.00 10.45 -7.71
C ASN A 309 9.17 10.55 -8.70
N ASN A 310 9.49 11.76 -9.17
CA ASN A 310 10.59 11.97 -10.11
C ASN A 310 11.94 11.52 -9.53
N VAL A 311 12.18 11.82 -8.25
CA VAL A 311 13.36 11.33 -7.54
C VAL A 311 13.35 9.80 -7.48
N CYS A 312 12.27 9.18 -7.01
CA CYS A 312 12.15 7.72 -6.93
C CYS A 312 12.39 7.02 -8.28
N LYS A 313 11.87 7.57 -9.38
CA LYS A 313 12.12 7.03 -10.73
C LYS A 313 13.59 7.12 -11.14
N SER A 314 14.24 8.25 -10.87
CA SER A 314 15.67 8.43 -11.16
C SER A 314 16.57 7.50 -10.32
N GLU A 315 16.13 7.19 -9.11
CA GLU A 315 16.85 6.34 -8.15
C GLU A 315 16.48 4.86 -8.23
N ASN A 316 15.46 4.52 -9.02
CA ASN A 316 14.84 3.19 -9.05
C ASN A 316 14.38 2.71 -7.65
N PHE A 317 13.83 3.65 -6.86
CA PHE A 317 13.21 3.36 -5.58
C PHE A 317 11.71 3.12 -5.74
N LYS A 318 11.15 2.25 -4.90
CA LYS A 318 9.71 2.12 -4.76
C LYS A 318 9.17 3.07 -3.70
N LEU A 319 8.22 3.90 -4.10
CA LEU A 319 7.51 4.80 -3.21
C LEU A 319 6.25 4.13 -2.67
N TRP A 320 6.09 4.08 -1.35
CA TRP A 320 4.92 3.56 -0.67
C TRP A 320 4.23 4.68 0.11
N GLN A 321 2.92 4.83 -0.10
CA GLN A 321 2.09 5.51 0.87
C GLN A 321 1.88 4.51 2.02
N SER A 322 2.45 4.78 3.20
CA SER A 322 2.57 3.82 4.29
C SER A 322 1.60 4.06 5.45
N GLU A 323 0.94 5.23 5.50
CA GLU A 323 -0.03 5.54 6.55
C GLU A 323 -0.97 6.69 6.18
N PHE A 324 -2.27 6.43 6.23
CA PHE A 324 -3.31 7.46 6.23
C PHE A 324 -4.49 7.02 7.10
N ALA A 325 -5.07 7.95 7.84
CA ALA A 325 -6.35 7.75 8.51
C ALA A 325 -7.29 8.88 8.16
N VAL A 326 -8.58 8.56 8.01
CA VAL A 326 -9.60 9.60 7.92
C VAL A 326 -9.63 10.37 9.26
N PRO A 327 -9.41 11.70 9.30
CA PRO A 327 -9.23 12.45 10.55
C PRO A 327 -10.46 12.51 11.47
N GLU A 328 -11.67 12.44 10.90
CA GLU A 328 -12.94 12.38 11.62
C GLU A 328 -13.76 11.21 11.04
N GLY A 329 -13.99 10.16 11.83
CA GLY A 329 -14.69 8.96 11.37
C GLY A 329 -15.91 8.60 12.21
N ARG A 330 -16.50 9.58 12.90
CA ARG A 330 -17.41 9.38 14.06
C ARG A 330 -18.57 8.41 13.79
N ASN A 331 -19.00 8.30 12.54
CA ASN A 331 -20.03 7.34 12.12
C ASN A 331 -19.45 6.31 11.11
N PRO A 332 -19.27 5.04 11.52
CA PRO A 332 -18.81 3.97 10.63
C PRO A 332 -19.67 3.76 9.37
N GLY A 333 -20.95 4.13 9.41
CA GLY A 333 -21.88 4.04 8.29
C GLY A 333 -21.83 5.23 7.33
N ASN A 334 -21.02 6.26 7.60
CA ASN A 334 -20.96 7.46 6.77
C ASN A 334 -20.20 7.21 5.45
N ILE A 335 -20.90 7.33 4.32
CA ILE A 335 -20.29 7.17 3.00
C ILE A 335 -19.27 8.28 2.69
N ASP A 336 -19.44 9.49 3.23
CA ASP A 336 -18.52 10.59 2.94
C ASP A 336 -17.10 10.30 3.44
N ASP A 337 -16.96 9.61 4.58
CA ASP A 337 -15.66 9.15 5.08
C ASP A 337 -15.03 8.10 4.16
N GLY A 338 -15.87 7.23 3.58
CA GLY A 338 -15.44 6.25 2.58
C GLY A 338 -15.04 6.89 1.25
N LEU A 339 -15.80 7.88 0.76
CA LEU A 339 -15.50 8.60 -0.47
C LEU A 339 -14.22 9.42 -0.33
N LEU A 340 -14.02 10.04 0.82
CA LEU A 340 -12.81 10.77 1.17
C LEU A 340 -11.59 9.85 1.14
N LEU A 341 -11.68 8.66 1.74
CA LEU A 341 -10.64 7.65 1.65
C LEU A 341 -10.39 7.23 0.19
N ALA A 342 -11.43 6.94 -0.57
CA ALA A 342 -11.31 6.54 -1.98
C ALA A 342 -10.63 7.63 -2.83
N THR A 343 -11.02 8.90 -2.65
CA THR A 343 -10.43 10.04 -3.34
C THR A 343 -8.97 10.21 -2.95
N GLN A 344 -8.63 10.10 -1.66
CA GLN A 344 -7.24 10.18 -1.20
C GLN A 344 -6.36 9.08 -1.83
N MET A 345 -6.83 7.83 -1.83
CA MET A 345 -6.11 6.71 -2.48
C MET A 345 -5.88 7.00 -3.97
N LEU A 346 -6.93 7.44 -4.67
CA LEU A 346 -6.84 7.76 -6.09
C LEU A 346 -5.83 8.87 -6.36
N GLU A 347 -5.91 9.98 -5.61
CA GLU A 347 -5.00 11.11 -5.78
C GLU A 347 -3.55 10.72 -5.51
N ASP A 348 -3.28 9.97 -4.44
CA ASP A 348 -1.93 9.49 -4.12
C ASP A 348 -1.39 8.60 -5.24
N LEU A 349 -2.18 7.62 -5.70
CA LEU A 349 -1.79 6.68 -6.74
C LEU A 349 -1.57 7.35 -8.11
N VAL A 350 -2.34 8.39 -8.43
CA VAL A 350 -2.22 9.11 -9.72
C VAL A 350 -1.11 10.15 -9.70
N GLN A 351 -0.94 10.89 -8.61
CA GLN A 351 0.00 12.02 -8.55
C GLN A 351 1.42 11.58 -8.18
N SER A 352 1.57 10.53 -7.39
CA SER A 352 2.88 10.08 -6.89
C SER A 352 3.41 8.81 -7.56
N ASP A 353 2.58 8.14 -8.36
CA ASP A 353 2.88 6.79 -8.87
C ASP A 353 3.31 5.80 -7.76
N CYS A 354 2.79 5.96 -6.53
CA CYS A 354 3.16 5.06 -5.44
C CYS A 354 2.77 3.60 -5.76
N HIS A 355 3.65 2.69 -5.37
CA HIS A 355 3.56 1.25 -5.63
C HIS A 355 2.71 0.54 -4.59
N ALA A 356 2.46 1.15 -3.43
CA ALA A 356 1.57 0.62 -2.41
C ALA A 356 0.84 1.74 -1.68
N TRP A 357 -0.33 1.38 -1.13
CA TRP A 357 -1.13 2.28 -0.32
C TRP A 357 -1.62 1.59 0.94
N LEU A 358 -1.28 2.14 2.12
CA LEU A 358 -1.54 1.54 3.41
C LEU A 358 -2.40 2.45 4.27
N TYR A 359 -3.55 1.92 4.71
CA TYR A 359 -4.37 2.58 5.71
C TYR A 359 -3.74 2.45 7.11
N TRP A 360 -4.04 3.39 8.00
CA TRP A 360 -3.44 3.43 9.34
C TRP A 360 -3.71 2.17 10.16
N ALA A 361 -4.98 1.80 10.37
CA ALA A 361 -5.33 0.72 11.29
C ALA A 361 -6.37 -0.22 10.70
N LEU A 362 -6.14 -1.54 10.86
CA LEU A 362 -7.13 -2.56 10.49
C LEU A 362 -8.45 -2.36 11.23
N MET A 363 -8.41 -1.91 12.49
CA MET A 363 -9.60 -1.67 13.30
C MET A 363 -9.37 -0.66 14.42
N THR A 364 -10.45 -0.14 14.99
CA THR A 364 -10.38 0.63 16.25
C THR A 364 -10.47 -0.34 17.44
N PRO A 365 -9.41 -0.50 18.25
CA PRO A 365 -9.38 -1.45 19.37
C PRO A 365 -10.31 -1.01 20.52
N LEU A 366 -10.60 -1.92 21.45
CA LEU A 366 -11.36 -1.59 22.65
C LEU A 366 -10.60 -0.56 23.52
N GLY A 367 -11.30 0.44 24.06
CA GLY A 367 -10.70 1.45 24.94
C GLY A 367 -9.88 2.54 24.25
N SER A 368 -9.87 2.59 22.90
CA SER A 368 -9.30 3.71 22.14
C SER A 368 -10.30 4.87 22.07
N ASP A 369 -10.00 5.99 22.73
CA ASP A 369 -11.03 6.89 23.23
C ASP A 369 -11.54 8.03 22.34
N GLU A 370 -11.03 8.30 21.14
CA GLU A 370 -11.48 9.55 20.47
C GLU A 370 -11.87 9.47 19.00
N LYS A 371 -11.37 8.50 18.22
CA LYS A 371 -11.63 8.49 16.76
C LYS A 371 -11.81 7.09 16.20
N LYS A 372 -12.92 6.92 15.46
CA LYS A 372 -13.26 5.76 14.62
C LYS A 372 -12.40 5.79 13.35
N GLN A 373 -11.12 5.45 13.51
CA GLN A 373 -10.12 5.53 12.43
C GLN A 373 -9.75 4.19 11.83
N GLY A 374 -10.31 3.08 12.31
CA GLY A 374 -10.08 1.75 11.75
C GLY A 374 -10.87 1.50 10.45
N LEU A 375 -10.45 0.50 9.67
CA LEU A 375 -11.30 -0.02 8.60
C LEU A 375 -12.51 -0.74 9.20
N LEU A 376 -12.28 -1.63 10.17
CA LEU A 376 -13.33 -2.22 10.99
C LEU A 376 -13.57 -1.36 12.23
N GLU A 377 -14.83 -1.10 12.54
CA GLU A 377 -15.23 -0.22 13.62
C GLU A 377 -16.10 -0.94 14.63
N ARG A 378 -16.03 -0.50 15.88
CA ARG A 378 -16.85 -1.09 16.93
C ARG A 378 -18.27 -0.53 16.91
N THR A 379 -19.25 -1.42 16.79
CA THR A 379 -20.68 -1.18 17.00
C THR A 379 -21.14 -2.02 18.18
N GLY A 380 -21.40 -1.38 19.33
CA GLY A 380 -21.65 -2.09 20.59
C GLY A 380 -20.45 -2.95 20.99
N THR A 381 -20.63 -4.27 21.10
CA THR A 381 -19.57 -5.23 21.46
C THR A 381 -18.89 -5.89 20.25
N ARG A 382 -19.27 -5.52 19.02
CA ARG A 382 -18.82 -6.18 17.78
C ARG A 382 -17.97 -5.26 16.93
N LEU A 383 -16.99 -5.82 16.25
CA LEU A 383 -16.28 -5.17 15.15
C LEU A 383 -17.00 -5.45 13.83
N GLU A 384 -17.28 -4.40 13.09
CA GLU A 384 -18.04 -4.44 11.84
C GLU A 384 -17.35 -3.57 10.77
N PRO A 385 -17.45 -3.96 9.49
CA PRO A 385 -16.99 -3.12 8.38
C PRO A 385 -17.61 -1.72 8.39
N SER A 386 -16.78 -0.68 8.28
CA SER A 386 -17.24 0.69 8.00
C SER A 386 -17.36 0.95 6.50
N LYS A 387 -17.99 2.06 6.09
CA LYS A 387 -17.92 2.53 4.69
C LYS A 387 -16.49 2.83 4.24
N LYS A 388 -15.58 3.17 5.17
CA LYS A 388 -14.14 3.25 4.88
C LYS A 388 -13.59 1.89 4.44
N PHE A 389 -13.93 0.81 5.16
CA PHE A 389 -13.55 -0.55 4.75
C PHE A 389 -14.09 -0.91 3.37
N TRP A 390 -15.37 -0.64 3.08
CA TRP A 390 -15.95 -1.00 1.80
C TRP A 390 -15.44 -0.14 0.64
N CYS A 391 -15.13 1.13 0.86
CA CYS A 391 -14.47 1.96 -0.15
C CYS A 391 -12.99 1.59 -0.35
N PHE A 392 -12.27 1.22 0.72
CA PHE A 392 -10.93 0.64 0.61
C PHE A 392 -10.93 -0.66 -0.21
N THR A 393 -11.93 -1.51 0.05
CA THR A 393 -12.13 -2.80 -0.61
C THR A 393 -12.34 -2.67 -2.12
N GLN A 394 -12.96 -1.58 -2.59
CA GLN A 394 -13.11 -1.27 -4.02
C GLN A 394 -11.76 -1.14 -4.75
N PHE A 395 -10.68 -0.87 -4.02
CA PHE A 395 -9.32 -0.85 -4.56
C PHE A 395 -8.63 -2.19 -4.26
N SER A 396 -8.49 -2.51 -2.97
CA SER A 396 -7.61 -3.59 -2.51
C SER A 396 -8.02 -4.99 -2.97
N ARG A 397 -9.33 -5.25 -3.16
CA ARG A 397 -9.81 -6.56 -3.64
C ARG A 397 -9.56 -6.75 -5.13
N PHE A 398 -9.70 -5.69 -5.91
CA PHE A 398 -9.80 -5.74 -7.36
C PHE A 398 -8.52 -5.31 -8.07
N ILE A 399 -7.60 -4.62 -7.39
CA ILE A 399 -6.27 -4.27 -7.91
C ILE A 399 -5.27 -5.22 -7.26
N PRO A 400 -4.98 -6.38 -7.88
CA PRO A 400 -4.06 -7.34 -7.30
C PRO A 400 -2.62 -6.83 -7.35
N ARG A 401 -1.74 -7.53 -6.64
CA ARG A 401 -0.29 -7.40 -6.83
C ARG A 401 0.09 -7.54 -8.30
N ASP A 402 1.14 -6.84 -8.69
CA ASP A 402 1.69 -6.77 -10.04
C ASP A 402 0.77 -6.15 -11.10
N ALA A 403 -0.41 -5.67 -10.71
CA ALA A 403 -1.24 -4.83 -11.58
C ALA A 403 -0.49 -3.54 -11.95
N VAL A 404 -0.58 -3.15 -13.22
CA VAL A 404 0.07 -1.96 -13.76
C VAL A 404 -0.99 -0.90 -14.01
N ARG A 405 -0.79 0.31 -13.47
CA ARG A 405 -1.72 1.42 -13.71
C ARG A 405 -1.69 1.82 -15.19
N ILE A 406 -2.86 2.04 -15.79
CA ILE A 406 -3.02 2.44 -17.20
C ILE A 406 -3.73 3.79 -17.31
N ALA A 407 -3.56 4.48 -18.43
CA ALA A 407 -4.12 5.81 -18.59
C ALA A 407 -5.65 5.80 -18.78
N VAL A 408 -6.30 6.78 -18.16
CA VAL A 408 -7.70 7.14 -18.36
C VAL A 408 -7.74 8.62 -18.74
N ARG A 409 -8.53 9.00 -19.74
CA ARG A 409 -8.65 10.39 -20.21
C ARG A 409 -10.10 10.76 -20.54
N GLY A 410 -10.44 12.04 -20.36
CA GLY A 410 -11.78 12.56 -20.68
C GLY A 410 -12.85 12.25 -19.65
N ASN A 411 -12.48 11.64 -18.52
CA ASN A 411 -13.36 11.37 -17.38
C ASN A 411 -13.83 12.67 -16.72
N THR A 412 -15.11 12.71 -16.36
CA THR A 412 -15.71 13.83 -15.61
C THR A 412 -15.74 13.58 -14.10
N SER A 413 -15.72 12.31 -13.70
CA SER A 413 -15.57 11.81 -12.33
C SER A 413 -14.13 11.33 -12.06
N PRO A 414 -13.62 11.43 -10.81
CA PRO A 414 -12.33 10.82 -10.46
C PRO A 414 -12.31 9.33 -10.80
N MET A 415 -11.31 8.91 -11.57
CA MET A 415 -11.21 7.56 -12.13
C MET A 415 -9.76 7.07 -12.19
N ILE A 416 -9.54 5.78 -11.91
CA ILE A 416 -8.23 5.13 -12.00
C ILE A 416 -8.38 3.71 -12.56
N ALA A 417 -7.48 3.33 -13.46
CA ALA A 417 -7.50 2.03 -14.12
C ALA A 417 -6.19 1.27 -13.95
N PHE A 418 -6.29 -0.05 -13.87
CA PHE A 418 -5.17 -0.97 -13.80
C PHE A 418 -5.40 -2.12 -14.76
N ARG A 419 -4.30 -2.65 -15.30
CA ARG A 419 -4.27 -3.90 -16.04
C ARG A 419 -3.42 -4.90 -15.27
N ASN A 420 -3.93 -6.11 -15.09
CA ASN A 420 -3.07 -7.23 -14.74
C ASN A 420 -2.53 -7.88 -16.03
N PRO A 421 -1.22 -7.83 -16.29
CA PRO A 421 -0.63 -8.38 -17.51
C PRO A 421 -0.65 -9.92 -17.55
N GLU A 422 -0.74 -10.62 -16.42
CA GLU A 422 -0.64 -12.09 -16.38
C GLU A 422 -1.88 -12.78 -16.95
N TYR A 423 -3.07 -12.26 -16.65
CA TYR A 423 -4.35 -12.83 -17.09
C TYR A 423 -5.18 -11.88 -17.95
N ASN A 424 -4.59 -10.77 -18.41
CA ASN A 424 -5.27 -9.72 -19.18
C ASN A 424 -6.55 -9.21 -18.50
N GLY A 425 -6.54 -9.10 -17.17
CA GLY A 425 -7.60 -8.46 -16.43
C GLY A 425 -7.46 -6.94 -16.46
N MET A 426 -8.57 -6.23 -16.42
CA MET A 426 -8.64 -4.80 -16.20
C MET A 426 -9.50 -4.53 -14.96
N THR A 427 -9.08 -3.56 -14.17
CA THR A 427 -9.85 -2.98 -13.07
C THR A 427 -9.97 -1.49 -13.29
N LEU A 428 -11.17 -0.95 -13.17
CA LEU A 428 -11.47 0.47 -13.28
C LEU A 428 -12.27 0.90 -12.05
N VAL A 429 -11.71 1.80 -11.24
CA VAL A 429 -12.40 2.38 -10.08
C VAL A 429 -12.87 3.79 -10.42
N MET A 430 -14.15 4.06 -10.18
CA MET A 430 -14.82 5.32 -10.46
C MET A 430 -15.49 5.86 -9.19
N ILE A 431 -15.32 7.14 -8.90
CA ILE A 431 -15.85 7.79 -7.70
C ILE A 431 -16.85 8.86 -8.09
N ASN A 432 -18.09 8.75 -7.62
CA ASN A 432 -19.07 9.82 -7.66
C ASN A 432 -19.28 10.39 -6.25
N SER A 433 -18.64 11.52 -5.95
CA SER A 433 -18.82 12.22 -4.67
C SER A 433 -19.98 13.22 -4.66
N THR A 434 -20.69 13.38 -5.78
CA THR A 434 -21.78 14.35 -5.93
C THR A 434 -23.10 13.79 -5.38
N ALA A 435 -24.08 14.68 -5.22
CA ALA A 435 -25.44 14.33 -4.80
C ALA A 435 -26.32 13.85 -5.97
N GLY A 436 -25.85 13.93 -7.21
CA GLY A 436 -26.57 13.48 -8.41
C GLY A 436 -25.88 12.29 -9.09
N PRO A 437 -26.57 11.56 -9.97
CA PRO A 437 -25.94 10.53 -10.76
C PRO A 437 -24.99 11.15 -11.80
N ILE A 438 -23.91 10.42 -12.13
CA ILE A 438 -22.99 10.76 -13.23
C ILE A 438 -23.06 9.63 -14.25
N THR A 439 -23.04 9.96 -15.54
CA THR A 439 -22.93 8.98 -16.62
C THR A 439 -21.58 9.11 -17.30
N GLU A 440 -20.80 8.03 -17.31
CA GLU A 440 -19.51 7.94 -18.00
C GLU A 440 -19.62 6.97 -19.17
N ASN A 441 -19.20 7.40 -20.35
CA ASN A 441 -19.20 6.55 -21.55
C ASN A 441 -17.79 6.02 -21.80
N LEU A 442 -17.50 4.83 -21.31
CA LEU A 442 -16.18 4.20 -21.41
C LEU A 442 -15.94 3.70 -22.84
N GLU A 443 -14.74 3.95 -23.36
CA GLU A 443 -14.27 3.45 -24.65
C GLU A 443 -12.82 2.94 -24.53
N MET A 444 -12.54 1.76 -25.10
CA MET A 444 -11.20 1.20 -25.14
C MET A 444 -10.81 0.89 -26.60
N ARG A 445 -10.09 1.83 -27.24
CA ARG A 445 -9.78 1.76 -28.68
C ARG A 445 -8.75 0.70 -29.00
N GLY A 446 -9.03 -0.15 -29.99
CA GLY A 446 -8.12 -1.25 -30.38
C GLY A 446 -8.14 -2.44 -29.43
N TRP A 447 -9.08 -2.47 -28.48
CA TRP A 447 -9.27 -3.56 -27.54
C TRP A 447 -10.77 -3.87 -27.37
N THR A 448 -11.06 -5.04 -26.81
CA THR A 448 -12.39 -5.41 -26.34
C THR A 448 -12.38 -5.56 -24.82
N MET A 449 -13.48 -5.17 -24.18
CA MET A 449 -13.84 -5.51 -22.81
C MET A 449 -14.80 -6.70 -22.87
N GLU A 450 -14.45 -7.78 -22.19
CA GLU A 450 -15.20 -9.04 -22.15
C GLU A 450 -15.46 -9.42 -20.68
N ARG A 451 -16.60 -10.06 -20.39
CA ARG A 451 -16.96 -10.55 -19.04
C ARG A 451 -16.91 -9.45 -17.97
N LEU A 452 -17.55 -8.31 -18.24
CA LEU A 452 -17.54 -7.19 -17.31
C LEU A 452 -18.39 -7.53 -16.07
N LEU A 453 -17.86 -7.20 -14.90
CA LEU A 453 -18.59 -7.20 -13.63
C LEU A 453 -18.41 -5.84 -12.97
N ALA A 454 -19.45 -5.33 -12.34
CA ALA A 454 -19.41 -4.09 -11.57
C ALA A 454 -19.76 -4.33 -10.11
N TYR A 455 -19.03 -3.68 -9.21
CA TYR A 455 -19.24 -3.71 -7.77
C TYR A 455 -19.38 -2.29 -7.26
N ARG A 456 -20.36 -2.04 -6.38
CA ARG A 456 -20.66 -0.70 -5.88
C ARG A 456 -20.66 -0.64 -4.35
N THR A 457 -20.06 0.43 -3.84
CA THR A 457 -20.19 0.88 -2.46
C THR A 457 -20.88 2.24 -2.51
N SER A 458 -21.97 2.41 -1.79
CA SER A 458 -22.73 3.67 -1.69
C SER A 458 -23.21 3.83 -0.25
N GLU A 459 -24.12 4.76 0.05
CA GLU A 459 -24.78 4.78 1.37
C GLU A 459 -25.47 3.45 1.69
N LYS A 460 -26.09 2.82 0.70
CA LYS A 460 -26.96 1.64 0.89
C LYS A 460 -26.27 0.32 0.57
N GLU A 461 -25.10 0.38 -0.05
CA GLU A 461 -24.42 -0.79 -0.60
C GLU A 461 -22.99 -0.92 -0.08
N ASP A 462 -22.57 -2.15 0.12
CA ASP A 462 -21.30 -2.54 0.75
C ASP A 462 -20.52 -3.46 -0.20
N CYS A 463 -19.87 -2.86 -1.21
CA CYS A 463 -19.12 -3.58 -2.24
C CYS A 463 -19.90 -4.75 -2.88
N VAL A 464 -21.17 -4.52 -3.20
CA VAL A 464 -22.05 -5.54 -3.79
C VAL A 464 -21.98 -5.50 -5.30
N GLN A 465 -22.17 -6.65 -5.94
CA GLN A 465 -22.25 -6.70 -7.39
C GLN A 465 -23.52 -6.01 -7.88
N VAL A 466 -23.40 -5.15 -8.90
CA VAL A 466 -24.50 -4.42 -9.52
C VAL A 466 -24.63 -4.78 -11.00
N PRO A 467 -25.84 -4.72 -11.58
CA PRO A 467 -26.03 -5.00 -13.00
C PRO A 467 -25.36 -3.93 -13.87
N LEU A 468 -24.89 -4.37 -15.05
CA LEU A 468 -24.36 -3.51 -16.10
C LEU A 468 -25.39 -3.37 -17.23
N PRO A 469 -25.51 -2.19 -17.86
CA PRO A 469 -26.37 -2.04 -19.05
C PRO A 469 -25.81 -2.83 -20.25
N PRO A 470 -26.66 -3.17 -21.24
CA PRO A 470 -26.28 -3.95 -22.42
C PRO A 470 -25.06 -3.39 -23.17
N GLU A 471 -24.21 -4.30 -23.63
CA GLU A 471 -22.82 -4.04 -24.06
C GLU A 471 -22.64 -3.62 -25.52
N SER A 472 -21.49 -3.02 -25.82
CA SER A 472 -20.76 -3.26 -27.06
C SER A 472 -19.33 -3.66 -26.72
N ALA A 473 -18.68 -4.49 -27.54
CA ALA A 473 -17.38 -5.10 -27.19
C ALA A 473 -16.27 -4.10 -26.81
N SER A 474 -16.35 -2.83 -27.22
CA SER A 474 -15.33 -1.81 -26.93
C SER A 474 -15.87 -0.54 -26.27
N LYS A 475 -17.18 -0.46 -25.98
CA LYS A 475 -17.81 0.69 -25.31
C LYS A 475 -18.80 0.25 -24.25
N GLN A 476 -18.77 0.93 -23.12
CA GLN A 476 -19.65 0.66 -21.98
C GLN A 476 -20.16 1.98 -21.40
N SER A 477 -21.48 2.17 -21.35
CA SER A 477 -22.05 3.28 -20.58
C SER A 477 -22.20 2.87 -19.11
N MET A 478 -21.79 3.74 -18.20
CA MET A 478 -21.78 3.52 -16.75
C MET A 478 -22.57 4.62 -16.05
N ALA A 479 -23.67 4.24 -15.39
CA ALA A 479 -24.40 5.12 -14.48
C ALA A 479 -23.82 4.97 -13.06
N LEU A 480 -23.17 6.02 -12.57
CA LEU A 480 -22.62 6.11 -11.22
C LEU A 480 -23.64 6.75 -10.30
N GLU A 481 -24.14 6.00 -9.32
CA GLU A 481 -25.07 6.52 -8.31
C GLU A 481 -24.45 7.68 -7.53
N PRO A 482 -25.26 8.61 -7.01
CA PRO A 482 -24.80 9.61 -6.05
C PRO A 482 -24.01 8.97 -4.91
N LYS A 483 -22.97 9.66 -4.44
CA LYS A 483 -22.19 9.26 -3.28
C LYS A 483 -21.75 7.79 -3.33
N SER A 484 -21.05 7.39 -4.39
CA SER A 484 -20.65 6.00 -4.61
C SER A 484 -19.22 5.84 -5.11
N VAL A 485 -18.66 4.66 -4.85
CA VAL A 485 -17.48 4.12 -5.52
C VAL A 485 -17.92 2.88 -6.28
N THR A 486 -17.66 2.85 -7.59
CA THR A 486 -18.00 1.72 -8.46
C THR A 486 -16.72 1.18 -9.09
N THR A 487 -16.47 -0.11 -8.95
CA THR A 487 -15.35 -0.80 -9.58
C THR A 487 -15.85 -1.74 -10.65
N VAL A 488 -15.34 -1.57 -11.86
CA VAL A 488 -15.54 -2.50 -12.98
C VAL A 488 -14.32 -3.37 -13.11
N VAL A 489 -14.53 -4.69 -13.18
CA VAL A 489 -13.51 -5.65 -13.56
C VAL A 489 -13.89 -6.29 -14.89
N ALA A 490 -12.93 -6.50 -15.78
CA ALA A 490 -13.15 -7.08 -17.10
C ALA A 490 -11.95 -7.92 -17.53
N GLN A 491 -12.17 -8.85 -18.46
CA GLN A 491 -11.09 -9.35 -19.31
C GLN A 491 -10.92 -8.40 -20.49
N ILE A 492 -9.68 -8.14 -20.89
CA ILE A 492 -9.40 -7.30 -22.05
C ILE A 492 -8.61 -8.06 -23.11
N ARG A 493 -8.96 -7.85 -24.37
CA ARG A 493 -8.30 -8.49 -25.51
C ARG A 493 -7.95 -7.47 -26.56
N ARG A 494 -6.70 -7.50 -27.04
CA ARG A 494 -6.27 -6.62 -28.13
C ARG A 494 -6.91 -7.10 -29.43
N LEU A 495 -7.53 -6.19 -30.17
CA LEU A 495 -8.01 -6.48 -31.52
C LEU A 495 -6.79 -6.65 -32.42
N ARG A 496 -6.75 -7.75 -33.20
CA ARG A 496 -5.76 -7.91 -34.26
C ARG A 496 -6.11 -6.89 -35.35
N GLN A 497 -5.13 -6.06 -35.71
CA GLN A 497 -5.23 -5.15 -36.84
C GLN A 497 -5.18 -5.93 -38.15
#